data_AF-A0A239PDN0-F1
#
_entry.id   AF-A0A239PDN0-F1
#
_cell.length_a   1.000
_cell.length_b   1.000
_cell.length_c   1.000
_cell.angle_alpha   90.00
_cell.angle_beta   90.00
_cell.angle_gamma   90.00
#
_symmetry.space_group_name_H-M   'P 1'
#
loop_
_entity.id
_entity.type
_entity.pdbx_description
1 polymer ?
#
loop_
_entity_poly.entity_id
_entity_poly.type
_entity_poly.pdbx_seq_one_letter_code
_entity_poly.pdbx_strand_id
1 'polypeptide(L)'
;MPATTDMRFRIGSVGIAYLNTVLLQLVDQGVVSLDDPVARWFPALRQADQVTLRMLGSTTSGYPDFESYPPFVKRLYEDPFQHWTQQELLDLALARPSWYEPGTNWSYSHANFVILGQILERVTRTPVKELLRQRVLNPLGLSATTSETSAVIPGPVLHSYTIERGFFEDATYWNPSWTTADGAILTSNICDLAVSARAVGTGRLISRAAFREMLDPGTVGLGGPTKDCPATLCVPQTAQHHFGLGVIVQNGWILQKPSFAGYSAVQSYLPSKDIAIAVATTRGRTTTEVNSAETVASQIGALLTGR
;
A
#
# COMPACT_ATOMS: atom_id res chain seq x y z
N MET A 1 3.78 26.21 -9.39
CA MET A 1 4.80 25.88 -10.41
C MET A 1 4.28 24.71 -11.24
N PRO A 2 4.58 24.62 -12.55
CA PRO A 2 4.26 23.43 -13.33
C PRO A 2 4.94 22.19 -12.75
N ALA A 3 4.27 21.04 -12.83
CA ALA A 3 4.87 19.77 -12.43
C ALA A 3 5.98 19.39 -13.43
N THR A 4 7.10 18.87 -12.91
CA THR A 4 8.22 18.32 -13.70
C THR A 4 8.48 16.87 -13.30
N THR A 5 9.14 16.11 -14.18
CA THR A 5 9.32 14.66 -13.99
C THR A 5 10.31 14.30 -12.87
N ASP A 6 11.17 15.24 -12.48
CA ASP A 6 12.14 15.10 -11.39
C ASP A 6 11.57 15.47 -10.01
N MET A 7 10.38 16.08 -9.96
CA MET A 7 9.71 16.39 -8.70
C MET A 7 9.33 15.12 -7.94
N ARG A 8 9.59 15.14 -6.63
CA ARG A 8 9.26 14.07 -5.70
C ARG A 8 7.91 14.29 -5.04
N PHE A 9 7.22 13.18 -4.79
CA PHE A 9 5.93 13.10 -4.13
C PHE A 9 5.82 11.82 -3.30
N ARG A 10 4.81 11.73 -2.43
CA ARG A 10 4.56 10.54 -1.62
C ARG A 10 3.90 9.46 -2.46
N ILE A 11 4.41 8.23 -2.39
CA ILE A 11 3.91 7.10 -3.19
C ILE A 11 3.01 6.12 -2.42
N GLY A 12 2.71 6.42 -1.15
CA GLY A 12 1.71 5.69 -0.33
C GLY A 12 1.79 4.17 -0.46
N SER A 13 0.66 3.54 -0.79
CA SER A 13 0.50 2.08 -0.92
C SER A 13 1.42 1.39 -1.94
N VAL A 14 2.18 2.12 -2.76
CA VAL A 14 3.28 1.54 -3.55
C VAL A 14 4.31 0.86 -2.64
N GLY A 15 4.59 1.43 -1.46
CA GLY A 15 5.49 0.82 -0.48
C GLY A 15 5.03 -0.55 0.03
N ILE A 16 3.71 -0.80 0.03
CA ILE A 16 3.12 -2.10 0.40
C ILE A 16 3.49 -3.18 -0.63
N ALA A 17 3.55 -2.84 -1.92
CA ALA A 17 4.01 -3.78 -2.94
C ALA A 17 5.49 -4.15 -2.72
N TYR A 18 6.32 -3.21 -2.24
CA TYR A 18 7.73 -3.48 -1.93
C TYR A 18 7.89 -4.34 -0.67
N LEU A 19 7.10 -4.08 0.37
CA LEU A 19 7.03 -4.94 1.56
C LEU A 19 6.67 -6.39 1.20
N ASN A 20 5.64 -6.58 0.38
CA ASN A 20 5.23 -7.92 -0.07
C ASN A 20 6.25 -8.55 -1.02
N THR A 21 6.95 -7.76 -1.83
CA THR A 21 8.10 -8.24 -2.61
C THR A 21 9.18 -8.82 -1.69
N VAL A 22 9.52 -8.12 -0.61
CA VAL A 22 10.51 -8.62 0.37
C VAL A 22 10.02 -9.87 1.10
N LEU A 23 8.75 -9.92 1.52
CA LEU A 23 8.14 -11.13 2.09
C LEU A 23 8.33 -12.32 1.14
N LEU A 24 7.97 -12.15 -0.13
CA LEU A 24 8.05 -13.20 -1.14
C LEU A 24 9.50 -13.61 -1.47
N GLN A 25 10.46 -12.70 -1.44
CA GLN A 25 11.87 -13.06 -1.51
C GLN A 25 12.33 -13.92 -0.33
N LEU A 26 11.84 -13.64 0.88
CA LEU A 26 12.15 -14.46 2.06
C LEU A 26 11.49 -15.84 1.99
N VAL A 27 10.31 -15.93 1.36
CA VAL A 27 9.65 -17.22 1.04
C VAL A 27 10.46 -18.01 0.01
N ASP A 28 10.91 -17.37 -1.08
CA ASP A 28 11.81 -18.00 -2.06
C ASP A 28 13.11 -18.51 -1.42
N GLN A 29 13.61 -17.81 -0.39
CA GLN A 29 14.80 -18.17 0.38
C GLN A 29 14.54 -19.23 1.46
N GLY A 30 13.28 -19.65 1.67
CA GLY A 30 12.89 -20.61 2.71
C GLY A 30 13.04 -20.07 4.14
N VAL A 31 13.16 -18.75 4.32
CA VAL A 31 13.33 -18.11 5.63
C VAL A 31 12.01 -18.07 6.40
N VAL A 32 10.89 -17.89 5.68
CA VAL A 32 9.52 -17.93 6.20
C VAL A 32 8.60 -18.66 5.21
N SER A 33 7.47 -19.14 5.69
CA SER A 33 6.34 -19.59 4.87
C SER A 33 5.23 -18.54 4.89
N LEU A 34 4.49 -18.40 3.78
CA LEU A 34 3.29 -17.56 3.75
C LEU A 34 2.23 -18.03 4.77
N ASP A 35 2.23 -19.32 5.10
CA ASP A 35 1.26 -19.92 6.03
C ASP A 35 1.79 -19.95 7.48
N ASP A 36 2.95 -19.32 7.74
CA ASP A 36 3.44 -19.16 9.10
C ASP A 36 2.46 -18.32 9.94
N PRO A 37 2.03 -18.80 11.12
CA PRO A 37 1.16 -18.03 11.99
C PRO A 37 1.93 -16.86 12.61
N VAL A 38 1.25 -15.73 12.73
CA VAL A 38 1.78 -14.49 13.31
C VAL A 38 2.23 -14.69 14.77
N ALA A 39 1.66 -15.68 15.48
CA ALA A 39 2.03 -16.05 16.84
C ALA A 39 3.52 -16.36 17.02
N ARG A 40 4.24 -16.74 15.96
CA ARG A 40 5.71 -16.93 16.00
C ARG A 40 6.47 -15.66 16.39
N TRP A 41 5.92 -14.49 16.08
CA TRP A 41 6.54 -13.18 16.33
C TRP A 41 5.74 -12.31 17.28
N PHE A 42 4.42 -12.53 17.34
CA PHE A 42 3.48 -11.75 18.12
C PHE A 42 2.41 -12.64 18.78
N PRO A 43 2.80 -13.47 19.76
CA PRO A 43 1.88 -14.42 20.39
C PRO A 43 0.74 -13.75 21.17
N ALA A 44 0.89 -12.48 21.55
CA ALA A 44 -0.12 -11.72 22.27
C ALA A 44 -1.15 -11.02 21.35
N LEU A 45 -0.96 -11.06 20.03
CA LEU A 45 -1.97 -10.51 19.10
C LEU A 45 -3.23 -11.38 19.12
N ARG A 46 -4.38 -10.74 18.95
CA ARG A 46 -5.67 -11.42 18.85
C ARG A 46 -5.65 -12.39 17.65
N GLN A 47 -6.06 -13.64 17.85
CA GLN A 47 -6.09 -14.67 16.80
C GLN A 47 -4.72 -14.91 16.13
N ALA A 48 -3.60 -14.64 16.81
CA ALA A 48 -2.26 -14.74 16.24
C ALA A 48 -1.87 -16.16 15.78
N ASP A 49 -2.48 -17.18 16.37
CA ASP A 49 -2.32 -18.59 16.01
C ASP A 49 -3.04 -18.96 14.70
N GLN A 50 -4.00 -18.14 14.25
CA GLN A 50 -4.79 -18.33 13.03
C GLN A 50 -4.38 -17.38 11.90
N VAL A 51 -4.04 -16.13 12.23
CA VAL A 51 -3.59 -15.14 11.24
C VAL A 51 -2.22 -15.52 10.72
N THR A 52 -2.05 -15.61 9.39
CA THR A 52 -0.78 -15.94 8.74
C THR A 52 -0.14 -14.74 8.02
N LEU A 53 1.13 -14.87 7.60
CA LEU A 53 1.79 -13.86 6.77
C LEU A 53 1.06 -13.59 5.45
N ARG A 54 0.46 -14.64 4.85
CA ARG A 54 -0.41 -14.55 3.68
C ARG A 54 -1.57 -13.61 3.95
N MET A 55 -2.26 -13.80 5.08
CA MET A 55 -3.44 -13.00 5.43
C MET A 55 -3.10 -11.54 5.74
N LEU A 56 -1.91 -11.26 6.27
CA LEU A 56 -1.42 -9.89 6.38
C LEU A 56 -1.19 -9.28 4.98
N GLY A 57 -0.49 -10.01 4.09
CA GLY A 57 -0.17 -9.54 2.74
C GLY A 57 -1.38 -9.33 1.83
N SER A 58 -2.43 -10.16 1.96
CA SER A 58 -3.66 -10.10 1.18
C SER A 58 -4.83 -9.42 1.88
N THR A 59 -4.61 -8.88 3.08
CA THR A 59 -5.60 -8.20 3.94
C THR A 59 -6.84 -9.03 4.24
N THR A 60 -6.66 -10.30 4.62
CA THR A 60 -7.73 -11.22 5.04
C THR A 60 -7.67 -11.60 6.53
N SER A 61 -6.87 -10.89 7.33
CA SER A 61 -6.75 -11.14 8.78
C SER A 61 -8.00 -10.84 9.61
N GLY A 62 -8.87 -9.93 9.14
CA GLY A 62 -10.01 -9.40 9.89
C GLY A 62 -9.65 -8.22 10.82
N TYR A 63 -8.39 -7.80 10.89
CA TYR A 63 -8.00 -6.65 11.71
C TYR A 63 -8.58 -5.33 11.18
N PRO A 64 -9.26 -4.53 12.02
CA PRO A 64 -9.83 -3.26 11.60
C PRO A 64 -8.78 -2.24 11.16
N ASP A 65 -9.07 -1.48 10.11
CA ASP A 65 -8.19 -0.40 9.68
C ASP A 65 -8.35 0.83 10.58
N PHE A 66 -7.26 1.42 11.08
CA PHE A 66 -7.35 2.60 11.95
C PHE A 66 -7.96 3.83 11.23
N GLU A 67 -7.85 3.92 9.90
CA GLU A 67 -8.55 4.96 9.13
C GLU A 67 -10.08 4.85 9.16
N SER A 68 -10.62 3.65 9.42
CA SER A 68 -12.06 3.47 9.63
C SER A 68 -12.52 3.89 11.03
N TYR A 69 -11.62 4.32 11.92
CA TYR A 69 -11.94 4.67 13.29
C TYR A 69 -12.14 6.19 13.45
N PRO A 70 -13.37 6.67 13.76
CA PRO A 70 -13.64 8.12 13.80
C PRO A 70 -12.73 8.93 14.75
N PRO A 71 -12.34 8.43 15.94
CA PRO A 71 -11.38 9.13 16.80
C PRO A 71 -9.98 9.27 16.19
N PHE A 72 -9.51 8.29 15.41
CA PHE A 72 -8.25 8.43 14.66
C PHE A 72 -8.38 9.53 13.62
N VAL A 73 -9.42 9.47 12.79
CA VAL A 73 -9.68 10.46 11.72
C VAL A 73 -9.77 11.87 12.29
N LYS A 74 -10.47 12.03 13.41
CA LYS A 74 -10.55 13.31 14.13
C LYS A 74 -9.17 13.83 14.55
N ARG A 75 -8.37 13.00 15.23
CA ARG A 75 -7.03 13.38 15.69
C ARG A 75 -6.08 13.68 14.53
N LEU A 76 -6.16 12.92 13.44
CA LEU A 76 -5.38 13.15 12.21
C LEU A 76 -5.64 14.53 11.61
N TYR A 77 -6.89 14.98 11.56
CA TYR A 77 -7.24 16.28 10.97
C TYR A 77 -7.16 17.46 11.94
N GLU A 78 -7.22 17.21 13.24
CA GLU A 78 -6.91 18.22 14.26
C GLU A 78 -5.43 18.62 14.24
N ASP A 79 -4.52 17.65 14.08
CA ASP A 79 -3.08 17.88 13.91
C ASP A 79 -2.48 17.00 12.80
N PRO A 80 -2.49 17.45 11.53
CA PRO A 80 -1.94 16.67 10.41
C PRO A 80 -0.41 16.58 10.41
N PHE A 81 0.27 17.27 11.32
CA PHE A 81 1.73 17.22 11.48
C PHE A 81 2.16 16.20 12.54
N GLN A 82 1.21 15.67 13.30
CA GLN A 82 1.46 14.70 14.34
C GLN A 82 2.22 13.49 13.81
N HIS A 83 3.27 13.10 14.52
CA HIS A 83 3.92 11.81 14.30
C HIS A 83 3.12 10.70 15.00
N TRP A 84 3.03 9.55 14.35
CA TRP A 84 2.32 8.36 14.79
C TRP A 84 3.31 7.23 14.91
N THR A 85 3.45 6.68 16.11
CA THR A 85 4.24 5.47 16.30
C THR A 85 3.47 4.26 15.78
N GLN A 86 4.21 3.24 15.33
CA GLN A 86 3.61 1.99 14.87
C GLN A 86 2.76 1.33 15.96
N GLN A 87 3.17 1.43 17.23
CA GLN A 87 2.40 0.89 18.37
C GLN A 87 1.09 1.64 18.56
N GLU A 88 1.08 2.98 18.52
CA GLU A 88 -0.17 3.76 18.62
C GLU A 88 -1.18 3.40 17.53
N LEU A 89 -0.72 3.21 16.29
CA LEU A 89 -1.58 2.79 15.17
C LEU A 89 -2.19 1.41 15.42
N LEU A 90 -1.40 0.47 15.92
CA LEU A 90 -1.88 -0.88 16.26
C LEU A 90 -2.82 -0.86 17.45
N ASP A 91 -2.55 -0.06 18.49
CA ASP A 91 -3.44 0.07 19.64
C ASP A 91 -4.82 0.60 19.21
N LEU A 92 -4.86 1.59 18.31
CA LEU A 92 -6.12 2.12 17.75
C LEU A 92 -6.87 1.10 16.90
N ALA A 93 -6.17 0.34 16.06
CA ALA A 93 -6.78 -0.71 15.24
C ALA A 93 -7.32 -1.86 16.09
N LEU A 94 -6.52 -2.36 17.02
CA LEU A 94 -6.76 -3.59 17.77
C LEU A 94 -7.62 -3.39 19.02
N ALA A 95 -7.82 -2.15 19.48
CA ALA A 95 -8.83 -1.82 20.49
C ALA A 95 -10.26 -2.17 20.07
N ARG A 96 -10.50 -2.39 18.77
CA ARG A 96 -11.78 -2.85 18.21
C ARG A 96 -11.74 -4.34 17.91
N PRO A 97 -12.88 -5.05 18.01
CA PRO A 97 -12.97 -6.45 17.62
C PRO A 97 -12.65 -6.64 16.14
N SER A 98 -12.23 -7.84 15.74
CA SER A 98 -12.03 -8.17 14.33
C SER A 98 -13.35 -8.07 13.57
N TRP A 99 -13.31 -7.67 12.30
CA TRP A 99 -14.49 -7.57 11.45
C TRP A 99 -15.12 -8.94 11.10
N TYR A 100 -14.28 -9.98 11.12
CA TYR A 100 -14.60 -11.36 10.75
C TYR A 100 -13.45 -12.28 11.20
N GLU A 101 -13.69 -13.60 11.17
CA GLU A 101 -12.66 -14.60 11.47
C GLU A 101 -11.57 -14.63 10.37
N PRO A 102 -10.28 -14.82 10.72
CA PRO A 102 -9.18 -14.83 9.75
C PRO A 102 -9.46 -15.71 8.52
N GLY A 103 -9.26 -15.15 7.33
CA GLY A 103 -9.45 -15.83 6.05
C GLY A 103 -10.90 -15.95 5.56
N THR A 104 -11.91 -15.60 6.36
CA THR A 104 -13.32 -15.81 5.99
C THR A 104 -13.95 -14.67 5.18
N ASN A 105 -13.28 -13.52 5.10
CA ASN A 105 -13.75 -12.34 4.37
C ASN A 105 -12.56 -11.44 3.98
N TRP A 106 -12.85 -10.31 3.33
CA TRP A 106 -11.84 -9.35 2.89
C TRP A 106 -12.23 -7.92 3.27
N SER A 107 -11.26 -7.19 3.81
CA SER A 107 -11.31 -5.75 4.08
C SER A 107 -9.89 -5.22 4.13
N TYR A 108 -9.63 -4.17 3.38
CA TYR A 108 -8.31 -3.53 3.41
C TYR A 108 -8.03 -2.95 4.80
N SER A 109 -6.80 -3.12 5.28
CA SER A 109 -6.38 -2.56 6.57
C SER A 109 -4.88 -2.29 6.63
N HIS A 110 -4.52 -1.04 6.94
CA HIS A 110 -3.14 -0.60 7.09
C HIS A 110 -2.43 -1.29 8.26
N ALA A 111 -3.18 -1.68 9.30
CA ALA A 111 -2.66 -2.42 10.43
C ALA A 111 -1.97 -3.73 10.00
N ASN A 112 -2.46 -4.40 8.94
CA ASN A 112 -1.80 -5.59 8.40
C ASN A 112 -0.37 -5.33 7.96
N PHE A 113 -0.14 -4.21 7.28
CA PHE A 113 1.17 -3.88 6.74
C PHE A 113 2.11 -3.34 7.80
N VAL A 114 1.60 -2.63 8.81
CA VAL A 114 2.35 -2.28 10.02
C VAL A 114 2.86 -3.55 10.72
N ILE A 115 1.98 -4.53 10.97
CA ILE A 115 2.37 -5.81 11.58
C ILE A 115 3.37 -6.53 10.67
N LEU A 116 3.11 -6.62 9.36
CA LEU A 116 4.00 -7.31 8.42
C LEU A 116 5.41 -6.69 8.42
N GLY A 117 5.52 -5.36 8.36
CA GLY A 117 6.82 -4.68 8.43
C GLY A 117 7.57 -5.04 9.70
N GLN A 118 6.90 -4.97 10.85
CA GLN A 118 7.48 -5.35 12.13
C GLN A 118 7.86 -6.84 12.23
N ILE A 119 7.16 -7.75 11.53
CA ILE A 119 7.57 -9.16 11.40
C ILE A 119 8.84 -9.27 10.55
N LEU A 120 8.89 -8.61 9.38
CA LEU A 120 10.05 -8.65 8.49
C LEU A 120 11.32 -8.16 9.22
N GLU A 121 11.21 -7.12 10.05
CA GLU A 121 12.32 -6.66 10.89
C GLU A 121 12.77 -7.72 11.90
N ARG A 122 11.83 -8.39 12.58
CA ARG A 122 12.17 -9.45 13.56
C ARG A 122 12.81 -10.67 12.90
N VAL A 123 12.27 -11.09 11.74
CA VAL A 123 12.78 -12.23 10.97
C VAL A 123 14.21 -11.97 10.51
N THR A 124 14.48 -10.77 10.00
CA THR A 124 15.77 -10.45 9.36
C THR A 124 16.75 -9.72 10.27
N ARG A 125 16.30 -9.26 11.44
CA ARG A 125 17.01 -8.33 12.34
C ARG A 125 17.51 -7.07 11.62
N THR A 126 16.80 -6.66 10.57
CA THR A 126 17.17 -5.54 9.70
C THR A 126 15.99 -4.59 9.58
N PRO A 127 16.18 -3.27 9.80
CA PRO A 127 15.09 -2.31 9.65
C PRO A 127 14.47 -2.35 8.25
N VAL A 128 13.15 -2.16 8.14
CA VAL A 128 12.42 -2.22 6.85
C VAL A 128 13.03 -1.26 5.82
N LYS A 129 13.43 -0.05 6.23
CA LYS A 129 14.07 0.92 5.33
C LYS A 129 15.32 0.33 4.64
N GLU A 130 16.11 -0.45 5.37
CA GLU A 130 17.32 -1.09 4.85
C GLU A 130 16.98 -2.31 4.00
N LEU A 131 15.96 -3.08 4.40
CA LEU A 131 15.45 -4.18 3.59
C LEU A 131 14.99 -3.68 2.22
N LEU A 132 14.13 -2.65 2.17
CA LEU A 132 13.63 -2.09 0.92
C LEU A 132 14.78 -1.51 0.09
N ARG A 133 15.70 -0.77 0.73
CA ARG A 133 16.88 -0.22 0.03
C ARG A 133 17.72 -1.30 -0.64
N GLN A 134 18.06 -2.35 0.10
CA GLN A 134 18.96 -3.41 -0.38
C GLN A 134 18.30 -4.35 -1.38
N ARG A 135 17.00 -4.65 -1.20
CA ARG A 135 16.32 -5.72 -1.91
C ARG A 135 15.39 -5.26 -3.02
N VAL A 136 15.00 -3.98 -3.01
CA VAL A 136 14.07 -3.41 -4.00
C VAL A 136 14.67 -2.18 -4.66
N LEU A 137 15.01 -1.13 -3.90
CA LEU A 137 15.40 0.16 -4.48
C LEU A 137 16.72 0.08 -5.24
N ASN A 138 17.79 -0.45 -4.62
CA ASN A 138 19.09 -0.57 -5.27
C ASN A 138 19.07 -1.51 -6.48
N PRO A 139 18.49 -2.73 -6.41
CA PRO A 139 18.46 -3.65 -7.56
C PRO A 139 17.67 -3.11 -8.77
N LEU A 140 16.72 -2.20 -8.54
CA LEU A 140 15.93 -1.55 -9.58
C LEU A 140 16.49 -0.19 -10.02
N GLY A 141 17.50 0.33 -9.33
CA GLY A 141 18.10 1.64 -9.62
C GLY A 141 17.17 2.82 -9.28
N LEU A 142 16.29 2.66 -8.29
CA LEU A 142 15.31 3.68 -7.87
C LEU A 142 15.95 4.79 -7.02
N SER A 143 16.82 5.57 -7.64
CA SER A 143 17.67 6.57 -6.97
C SER A 143 16.91 7.81 -6.46
N ALA A 144 15.71 8.08 -6.97
CA ALA A 144 14.84 9.14 -6.49
C ALA A 144 13.87 8.67 -5.41
N THR A 145 13.88 7.38 -5.07
CA THR A 145 12.99 6.77 -4.10
C THR A 145 13.66 6.64 -2.74
N THR A 146 13.10 7.27 -1.70
CA THR A 146 13.66 7.23 -0.34
C THR A 146 12.57 7.04 0.70
N SER A 147 12.92 6.40 1.81
CA SER A 147 12.03 6.30 2.97
C SER A 147 12.15 7.53 3.84
N GLU A 148 11.00 8.14 4.13
CA GLU A 148 10.88 9.34 4.95
C GLU A 148 9.66 9.17 5.87
N THR A 149 9.90 8.96 7.16
CA THR A 149 8.83 8.87 8.17
C THR A 149 8.45 10.21 8.77
N SER A 150 9.16 11.26 8.38
CA SER A 150 8.86 12.65 8.76
C SER A 150 8.05 13.36 7.68
N ALA A 151 7.69 14.61 7.96
CA ALA A 151 7.07 15.51 7.00
C ALA A 151 7.96 15.82 5.78
N VAL A 152 9.29 15.61 5.86
CA VAL A 152 10.25 16.00 4.82
C VAL A 152 10.00 15.25 3.51
N ILE A 153 10.13 15.98 2.40
CA ILE A 153 10.20 15.44 1.03
C ILE A 153 11.48 16.02 0.39
N PRO A 154 12.42 15.18 -0.08
CA PRO A 154 13.60 15.69 -0.76
C PRO A 154 13.23 16.46 -2.05
N GLY A 155 13.86 17.61 -2.27
CA GLY A 155 13.57 18.46 -3.41
C GLY A 155 14.09 17.89 -4.75
N PRO A 156 13.55 18.38 -5.89
CA PRO A 156 12.42 19.31 -6.00
C PRO A 156 11.09 18.62 -5.63
N VAL A 157 10.14 19.36 -5.04
CA VAL A 157 8.90 18.77 -4.47
C VAL A 157 7.68 19.09 -5.35
N LEU A 158 6.87 18.07 -5.65
CA LEU A 158 5.54 18.27 -6.19
C LEU A 158 4.59 18.58 -5.02
N HIS A 159 4.11 19.81 -4.91
CA HIS A 159 3.21 20.19 -3.80
C HIS A 159 1.84 19.53 -3.91
N SER A 160 1.28 19.05 -2.80
CA SER A 160 -0.10 18.58 -2.72
C SER A 160 -1.03 19.61 -2.08
N TYR A 161 -2.29 19.54 -2.48
CA TYR A 161 -3.35 20.36 -1.90
C TYR A 161 -4.55 19.47 -1.60
N THR A 162 -5.27 19.73 -0.52
CA THR A 162 -6.42 18.90 -0.10
C THR A 162 -7.61 19.76 0.32
N ILE A 163 -8.76 19.10 0.51
CA ILE A 163 -9.97 19.66 1.13
C ILE A 163 -10.44 18.82 2.32
N GLU A 164 -9.62 17.87 2.79
CA GLU A 164 -9.98 16.89 3.83
C GLU A 164 -10.45 17.54 5.14
N ARG A 165 -9.97 18.75 5.47
CA ARG A 165 -10.42 19.55 6.64
C ARG A 165 -11.55 20.54 6.34
N GLY A 166 -12.19 20.42 5.18
CA GLY A 166 -13.32 21.25 4.76
C GLY A 166 -12.95 22.55 4.03
N PHE A 167 -11.66 22.83 3.81
CA PHE A 167 -11.19 23.98 3.03
C PHE A 167 -9.94 23.62 2.22
N PHE A 168 -9.71 24.34 1.12
CA PHE A 168 -8.58 24.10 0.24
C PHE A 168 -7.27 24.60 0.84
N GLU A 169 -6.30 23.72 1.04
CA GLU A 169 -5.02 24.04 1.67
C GLU A 169 -3.86 23.20 1.13
N ASP A 170 -2.62 23.66 1.37
CA ASP A 170 -1.40 22.92 1.07
C ASP A 170 -1.18 21.82 2.12
N ALA A 171 -1.05 20.59 1.66
CA ALA A 171 -0.86 19.39 2.50
C ALA A 171 0.50 18.70 2.24
N THR A 172 1.40 19.35 1.51
CA THR A 172 2.69 18.79 1.05
C THR A 172 3.50 18.19 2.20
N TYR A 173 3.54 18.89 3.33
CA TYR A 173 4.34 18.53 4.50
C TYR A 173 3.50 17.98 5.66
N TRP A 174 2.29 17.47 5.39
CA TRP A 174 1.59 16.65 6.37
C TRP A 174 2.39 15.38 6.68
N ASN A 175 2.33 14.94 7.93
CA ASN A 175 3.15 13.84 8.42
C ASN A 175 2.57 12.49 7.94
N PRO A 176 3.34 11.66 7.22
CA PRO A 176 2.86 10.45 6.59
C PRO A 176 2.94 9.22 7.51
N SER A 177 3.42 9.37 8.75
CA SER A 177 3.83 8.27 9.63
C SER A 177 2.73 7.24 9.91
N TRP A 178 1.47 7.61 9.67
CA TRP A 178 0.31 6.74 9.84
C TRP A 178 0.07 5.78 8.66
N THR A 179 0.65 6.03 7.48
CA THR A 179 0.21 5.40 6.22
C THR A 179 0.56 3.93 6.06
N THR A 180 1.68 3.44 6.59
CA THR A 180 2.09 2.03 6.49
C THR A 180 3.23 1.74 7.48
N ALA A 181 3.90 0.59 7.33
CA ALA A 181 5.08 0.25 8.13
C ALA A 181 6.16 1.33 8.05
N ASP A 182 6.80 1.60 9.19
CA ASP A 182 8.04 2.38 9.25
C ASP A 182 9.06 1.77 8.26
N GLY A 183 9.77 2.62 7.52
CA GLY A 183 10.67 2.23 6.44
C GLY A 183 10.02 1.96 5.08
N ALA A 184 8.70 1.72 5.02
CA ALA A 184 7.94 1.56 3.77
C ALA A 184 7.12 2.80 3.40
N ILE A 185 7.20 3.85 4.22
CA ILE A 185 6.70 5.18 3.90
C ILE A 185 7.73 5.86 2.99
N LEU A 186 7.37 6.08 1.73
CA LEU A 186 8.30 6.43 0.67
C LEU A 186 7.87 7.70 -0.07
N THR A 187 8.88 8.44 -0.52
CA THR A 187 8.77 9.43 -1.59
C THR A 187 9.47 8.91 -2.84
N SER A 188 9.05 9.35 -4.02
CA SER A 188 9.65 8.98 -5.31
C SER A 188 9.37 10.05 -6.36
N ASN A 189 9.93 9.91 -7.56
CA ASN A 189 9.55 10.70 -8.74
C ASN A 189 8.80 9.81 -9.76
N ILE A 190 8.31 10.42 -10.84
CA ILE A 190 7.48 9.69 -11.81
C ILE A 190 8.28 8.65 -12.61
N CYS A 191 9.58 8.88 -12.84
CA CYS A 191 10.45 7.99 -13.60
C CYS A 191 10.73 6.69 -12.83
N ASP A 192 11.13 6.79 -11.56
CA ASP A 192 11.31 5.65 -10.67
C ASP A 192 10.00 4.88 -10.50
N LEU A 193 8.87 5.58 -10.37
CA LEU A 193 7.56 4.93 -10.27
C LEU A 193 7.21 4.12 -11.52
N ALA A 194 7.60 4.57 -12.72
CA ALA A 194 7.41 3.81 -13.96
C ALA A 194 8.31 2.56 -14.04
N VAL A 195 9.57 2.66 -13.58
CA VAL A 195 10.48 1.51 -13.46
C VAL A 195 9.90 0.48 -12.49
N SER A 196 9.41 0.96 -11.34
CA SER A 196 8.74 0.16 -10.33
C SER A 196 7.51 -0.56 -10.87
N ALA A 197 6.64 0.15 -11.62
CA ALA A 197 5.43 -0.42 -12.20
C ALA A 197 5.75 -1.69 -13.03
N ARG A 198 6.73 -1.59 -13.92
CA ARG A 198 7.20 -2.72 -14.72
C ARG A 198 7.85 -3.81 -13.86
N ALA A 199 8.70 -3.44 -12.91
CA ALA A 199 9.41 -4.41 -12.07
C ALA A 199 8.48 -5.26 -11.20
N VAL A 200 7.51 -4.61 -10.53
CA VAL A 200 6.47 -5.29 -9.74
C VAL A 200 5.58 -6.11 -10.67
N GLY A 201 5.10 -5.52 -11.76
CA GLY A 201 4.18 -6.18 -12.69
C GLY A 201 4.78 -7.35 -13.49
N THR A 202 6.10 -7.49 -13.51
CA THR A 202 6.80 -8.64 -14.11
C THR A 202 7.33 -9.64 -13.09
N GLY A 203 7.18 -9.35 -11.78
CA GLY A 203 7.78 -10.15 -10.73
C GLY A 203 9.32 -10.16 -10.80
N ARG A 204 9.96 -9.11 -11.32
CA ARG A 204 11.40 -9.07 -11.65
C ARG A 204 12.33 -9.48 -10.49
N LEU A 205 11.90 -9.24 -9.25
CA LEU A 205 12.71 -9.43 -8.04
C LEU A 205 12.39 -10.72 -7.28
N ILE A 206 11.50 -11.57 -7.79
CA ILE A 206 11.01 -12.78 -7.14
C ILE A 206 10.92 -13.94 -8.13
N SER A 207 10.83 -15.18 -7.64
CA SER A 207 10.67 -16.35 -8.48
C SER A 207 9.31 -16.34 -9.20
N ARG A 208 9.19 -17.14 -10.26
CA ARG A 208 7.90 -17.34 -10.94
C ARG A 208 6.84 -17.93 -10.00
N ALA A 209 7.24 -18.75 -9.02
CA ALA A 209 6.31 -19.32 -8.06
C ALA A 209 5.79 -18.23 -7.12
N ALA A 210 6.69 -17.45 -6.53
CA ALA A 210 6.34 -16.30 -5.68
C ALA A 210 5.53 -15.24 -6.43
N PHE A 211 5.80 -15.00 -7.72
CA PHE A 211 4.99 -14.06 -8.50
C PHE A 211 3.56 -14.57 -8.76
N ARG A 212 3.35 -15.88 -8.87
CA ARG A 212 1.99 -16.44 -8.91
C ARG A 212 1.28 -16.24 -7.58
N GLU A 213 1.97 -16.44 -6.46
CA GLU A 213 1.42 -16.14 -5.12
C GLU A 213 1.08 -14.65 -4.96
N MET A 214 1.90 -13.74 -5.52
CA MET A 214 1.63 -12.29 -5.50
C MET A 214 0.29 -11.94 -6.16
N LEU A 215 -0.04 -12.62 -7.27
CA LEU A 215 -1.24 -12.36 -8.06
C LEU A 215 -2.41 -13.28 -7.72
N ASP A 216 -2.22 -14.19 -6.76
CA ASP A 216 -3.14 -15.28 -6.47
C ASP A 216 -4.58 -14.75 -6.26
N PRO A 217 -5.59 -15.33 -6.93
CA PRO A 217 -6.97 -14.90 -6.82
C PRO A 217 -7.66 -15.43 -5.55
N GLY A 218 -6.92 -15.87 -4.52
CA GLY A 218 -7.47 -16.47 -3.30
C GLY A 218 -8.38 -15.55 -2.48
N THR A 219 -8.44 -14.26 -2.80
CA THR A 219 -9.44 -13.34 -2.23
C THR A 219 -10.75 -13.31 -3.01
N VAL A 220 -10.82 -13.83 -4.23
CA VAL A 220 -12.03 -13.84 -5.07
C VAL A 220 -13.15 -14.63 -4.38
N GLY A 221 -14.34 -14.05 -4.33
CA GLY A 221 -15.49 -14.60 -3.61
C GLY A 221 -15.54 -14.22 -2.14
N LEU A 222 -14.47 -13.63 -1.59
CA LEU A 222 -14.52 -12.89 -0.33
C LEU A 222 -15.06 -11.47 -0.56
N GLY A 223 -15.31 -10.76 0.53
CA GLY A 223 -15.85 -9.41 0.50
C GLY A 223 -17.38 -9.45 0.51
N GLY A 224 -17.96 -8.99 1.61
CA GLY A 224 -19.39 -8.85 1.77
C GLY A 224 -19.71 -8.33 3.16
N PRO A 225 -20.80 -7.56 3.33
CA PRO A 225 -21.17 -7.03 4.63
C PRO A 225 -21.45 -8.17 5.61
N THR A 226 -20.96 -8.01 6.84
CA THR A 226 -21.32 -8.87 7.98
C THR A 226 -22.13 -8.04 8.99
N LYS A 227 -22.48 -8.64 10.13
CA LYS A 227 -23.07 -7.90 11.24
C LYS A 227 -22.15 -6.75 11.70
N ASP A 228 -20.84 -6.98 11.67
CA ASP A 228 -19.86 -6.07 12.23
C ASP A 228 -19.13 -5.27 11.13
N CYS A 229 -18.99 -5.81 9.92
CA CYS A 229 -18.31 -5.17 8.81
C CYS A 229 -19.29 -4.57 7.77
N PRO A 230 -19.33 -3.25 7.56
CA PRO A 230 -20.20 -2.65 6.56
C PRO A 230 -19.71 -2.91 5.13
N ALA A 231 -20.62 -2.82 4.16
CA ALA A 231 -20.32 -3.02 2.73
C ALA A 231 -19.31 -2.01 2.15
N THR A 232 -19.11 -0.87 2.82
CA THR A 232 -18.10 0.13 2.46
C THR A 232 -16.68 -0.29 2.84
N LEU A 233 -16.52 -1.25 3.74
CA LEU A 233 -15.22 -1.77 4.20
C LEU A 233 -14.98 -3.20 3.71
N CYS A 234 -15.97 -4.07 3.85
CA CYS A 234 -15.94 -5.43 3.31
C CYS A 234 -16.45 -5.44 1.86
N VAL A 235 -15.55 -5.03 0.95
CA VAL A 235 -15.86 -4.85 -0.48
C VAL A 235 -15.65 -6.16 -1.25
N PRO A 236 -16.64 -6.60 -2.06
CA PRO A 236 -16.55 -7.83 -2.86
C PRO A 236 -15.29 -7.89 -3.74
N GLN A 237 -14.61 -9.02 -3.67
CA GLN A 237 -13.45 -9.35 -4.51
C GLN A 237 -13.90 -10.27 -5.65
N THR A 238 -13.53 -9.91 -6.88
CA THR A 238 -14.00 -10.58 -8.10
C THR A 238 -12.81 -10.98 -8.97
N ALA A 239 -13.01 -11.92 -9.90
CA ALA A 239 -11.95 -12.32 -10.84
C ALA A 239 -11.40 -11.14 -11.68
N GLN A 240 -12.20 -10.08 -11.83
CA GLN A 240 -11.83 -8.88 -12.57
C GLN A 240 -11.22 -7.79 -11.67
N HIS A 241 -11.40 -7.87 -10.35
CA HIS A 241 -10.92 -6.90 -9.38
C HIS A 241 -10.70 -7.59 -8.05
N HIS A 242 -9.44 -7.89 -7.72
CA HIS A 242 -9.08 -8.50 -6.44
C HIS A 242 -7.75 -7.98 -5.92
N PHE A 243 -7.58 -8.06 -4.61
CA PHE A 243 -6.31 -7.80 -3.95
C PHE A 243 -5.51 -9.10 -3.84
N GLY A 244 -4.29 -9.09 -4.40
CA GLY A 244 -3.29 -10.14 -4.21
C GLY A 244 -2.40 -9.86 -2.99
N LEU A 245 -1.15 -10.30 -2.99
CA LEU A 245 -0.20 -9.94 -1.92
C LEU A 245 0.40 -8.56 -2.19
N GLY A 246 -0.21 -7.53 -1.59
CA GLY A 246 0.25 -6.15 -1.67
C GLY A 246 0.10 -5.50 -3.05
N VAL A 247 -0.76 -6.03 -3.92
CA VAL A 247 -1.08 -5.47 -5.25
C VAL A 247 -2.55 -5.64 -5.58
N ILE A 248 -3.09 -4.74 -6.40
CA ILE A 248 -4.44 -4.86 -6.96
C ILE A 248 -4.31 -5.48 -8.35
N VAL A 249 -5.11 -6.51 -8.62
CA VAL A 249 -5.33 -7.05 -9.96
C VAL A 249 -6.68 -6.56 -10.46
N GLN A 250 -6.68 -5.74 -11.51
CA GLN A 250 -7.90 -5.13 -12.06
C GLN A 250 -7.92 -5.24 -13.58
N ASN A 251 -8.85 -6.00 -14.14
CA ASN A 251 -9.04 -6.18 -15.59
C ASN A 251 -7.74 -6.55 -16.32
N GLY A 252 -6.91 -7.39 -15.69
CA GLY A 252 -5.60 -7.82 -16.20
C GLY A 252 -4.44 -6.86 -15.91
N TRP A 253 -4.70 -5.68 -15.35
CA TRP A 253 -3.66 -4.77 -14.85
C TRP A 253 -3.23 -5.17 -13.45
N ILE A 254 -1.95 -5.04 -13.16
CA ILE A 254 -1.35 -5.17 -11.83
C ILE A 254 -0.98 -3.77 -11.38
N LEU A 255 -1.54 -3.29 -10.27
CA LEU A 255 -1.42 -1.88 -9.90
C LEU A 255 -1.42 -1.59 -8.39
N GLN A 256 -0.96 -0.40 -8.07
CA GLN A 256 -1.20 0.29 -6.80
C GLN A 256 -1.70 1.70 -7.10
N LYS A 257 -2.65 2.19 -6.30
CA LYS A 257 -3.33 3.48 -6.53
C LYS A 257 -3.48 4.33 -5.26
N PRO A 258 -2.36 4.77 -4.65
CA PRO A 258 -2.40 5.58 -3.43
C PRO A 258 -3.18 6.89 -3.63
N SER A 259 -3.94 7.27 -2.60
CA SER A 259 -4.57 8.59 -2.50
C SER A 259 -4.65 9.02 -1.03
N PHE A 260 -4.00 10.12 -0.67
CA PHE A 260 -4.07 10.74 0.66
C PHE A 260 -3.46 12.14 0.63
N ALA A 261 -3.89 13.03 1.54
CA ALA A 261 -3.34 14.37 1.71
C ALA A 261 -3.21 15.14 0.37
N GLY A 262 -4.20 14.97 -0.52
CA GLY A 262 -4.23 15.63 -1.82
C GLY A 262 -3.31 15.06 -2.91
N TYR A 263 -2.45 14.09 -2.60
CA TYR A 263 -1.73 13.31 -3.60
C TYR A 263 -2.62 12.20 -4.15
N SER A 264 -2.50 11.96 -5.44
CA SER A 264 -3.05 10.80 -6.12
C SER A 264 -1.97 10.25 -7.03
N ALA A 265 -1.72 8.95 -6.96
CA ALA A 265 -0.81 8.31 -7.91
C ALA A 265 -1.33 6.94 -8.34
N VAL A 266 -0.80 6.47 -9.46
CA VAL A 266 -0.97 5.11 -9.98
C VAL A 266 0.39 4.63 -10.45
N GLN A 267 0.76 3.42 -10.06
CA GLN A 267 1.66 2.59 -10.84
C GLN A 267 0.84 1.40 -11.36
N SER A 268 0.92 1.10 -12.64
CA SER A 268 0.23 -0.05 -13.21
C SER A 268 1.01 -0.70 -14.33
N TYR A 269 0.82 -2.00 -14.49
CA TYR A 269 1.44 -2.78 -15.54
C TYR A 269 0.42 -3.74 -16.16
N LEU A 270 0.39 -3.82 -17.49
CA LEU A 270 -0.43 -4.74 -18.25
C LEU A 270 0.46 -5.81 -18.90
N PRO A 271 0.51 -7.04 -18.34
CA PRO A 271 1.39 -8.09 -18.84
C PRO A 271 1.13 -8.47 -20.31
N SER A 272 -0.12 -8.46 -20.76
CA SER A 272 -0.49 -8.89 -22.12
C SER A 272 0.02 -7.98 -23.24
N LYS A 273 0.48 -6.77 -22.89
CA LYS A 273 0.97 -5.77 -23.85
C LYS A 273 2.35 -5.22 -23.48
N ASP A 274 2.93 -5.66 -22.36
CA ASP A 274 4.17 -5.12 -21.80
C ASP A 274 4.13 -3.59 -21.63
N ILE A 275 3.01 -3.07 -21.10
CA ILE A 275 2.79 -1.64 -20.88
C ILE A 275 2.92 -1.33 -19.39
N ALA A 276 3.75 -0.35 -19.04
CA ALA A 276 3.81 0.23 -17.70
C ALA A 276 3.31 1.68 -17.76
N ILE A 277 2.44 2.06 -16.82
CA ILE A 277 1.92 3.42 -16.68
C ILE A 277 2.22 3.87 -15.25
N ALA A 278 2.81 5.06 -15.13
CA ALA A 278 2.92 5.77 -13.87
C ALA A 278 2.30 7.15 -14.04
N VAL A 279 1.41 7.52 -13.11
CA VAL A 279 0.75 8.83 -13.08
C VAL A 279 0.80 9.35 -11.66
N ALA A 280 1.08 10.64 -11.51
CA ALA A 280 0.93 11.36 -10.26
C ALA A 280 0.21 12.68 -10.53
N THR A 281 -0.79 12.97 -9.71
CA THR A 281 -1.60 14.18 -9.77
C THR A 281 -1.77 14.76 -8.38
N THR A 282 -2.07 16.05 -8.32
CA THR A 282 -2.37 16.76 -7.08
C THR A 282 -3.74 17.40 -7.21
N ARG A 283 -4.48 17.49 -6.11
CA ARG A 283 -5.84 18.03 -6.15
C ARG A 283 -5.84 19.50 -6.57
N GLY A 284 -6.68 19.84 -7.55
CA GLY A 284 -7.05 21.21 -7.85
C GLY A 284 -8.29 21.63 -7.07
N ARG A 285 -8.58 22.95 -7.04
CA ARG A 285 -9.77 23.51 -6.36
C ARG A 285 -11.10 22.96 -6.88
N THR A 286 -11.14 22.56 -8.15
CA THR A 286 -12.33 22.05 -8.83
C THR A 286 -12.30 20.54 -9.04
N THR A 287 -11.29 19.83 -8.52
CA THR A 287 -11.19 18.37 -8.64
C THR A 287 -12.32 17.71 -7.85
N THR A 288 -13.11 16.90 -8.54
CA THR A 288 -14.25 16.16 -7.97
C THR A 288 -13.90 14.71 -7.69
N GLU A 289 -12.92 14.16 -8.40
CA GLU A 289 -12.45 12.79 -8.25
C GLU A 289 -11.71 12.58 -6.92
N VAL A 290 -11.86 11.39 -6.34
CA VAL A 290 -11.11 10.95 -5.15
C VAL A 290 -9.66 10.60 -5.50
N ASN A 291 -9.44 10.00 -6.67
CA ASN A 291 -8.11 9.71 -7.20
C ASN A 291 -8.07 10.07 -8.70
N SER A 292 -7.61 11.28 -9.02
CA SER A 292 -7.55 11.75 -10.41
C SER A 292 -6.45 11.06 -11.23
N ALA A 293 -5.43 10.48 -10.58
CA ALA A 293 -4.39 9.71 -11.25
C ALA A 293 -4.96 8.41 -11.83
N GLU A 294 -5.94 7.78 -11.18
CA GLU A 294 -6.66 6.60 -11.71
C GLU A 294 -7.43 6.93 -12.98
N THR A 295 -8.12 8.07 -13.02
CA THR A 295 -8.82 8.55 -14.23
C THR A 295 -7.84 8.75 -15.39
N VAL A 296 -6.74 9.47 -15.15
CA VAL A 296 -5.72 9.74 -16.18
C VAL A 296 -5.03 8.44 -16.64
N ALA A 297 -4.65 7.56 -15.72
CA ALA A 297 -4.02 6.28 -16.06
C ALA A 297 -4.97 5.38 -16.88
N SER A 298 -6.27 5.41 -16.57
CA SER A 298 -7.28 4.66 -17.33
C SER A 298 -7.44 5.20 -18.76
N GLN A 299 -7.44 6.53 -18.93
CA GLN A 299 -7.47 7.16 -20.26
C GLN A 299 -6.23 6.84 -21.09
N ILE A 300 -5.03 6.89 -20.47
CA ILE A 300 -3.78 6.48 -21.13
C ILE A 300 -3.85 5.00 -21.50
N GLY A 301 -4.31 4.14 -20.59
CA GLY A 301 -4.45 2.70 -20.84
C GLY A 301 -5.41 2.38 -21.98
N ALA A 302 -6.54 3.08 -22.07
CA ALA A 302 -7.51 2.95 -23.16
C ALA A 302 -6.86 3.28 -24.52
N LEU A 303 -6.19 4.45 -24.61
CA LEU A 303 -5.46 4.87 -25.80
C LEU A 303 -4.37 3.87 -26.24
N LEU A 304 -3.59 3.35 -25.29
CA LEU A 304 -2.51 2.40 -25.60
C LEU A 304 -3.00 1.00 -25.95
N THR A 305 -4.22 0.62 -25.55
CA THR A 305 -4.79 -0.72 -25.77
C THR A 305 -5.81 -0.77 -26.91
N GLY A 306 -6.16 0.37 -27.50
CA GLY A 306 -7.15 0.48 -28.57
C GLY A 306 -8.58 0.22 -28.07
N ARG A 307 -8.86 0.61 -26.83
CA ARG A 307 -10.18 0.51 -26.19
C ARG A 307 -10.74 1.88 -25.87
#